data_AF-A0A7Y1TW37-F1
#
_entry.id   AF-A0A7Y1TW37-F1
#
_cell.length_a   1.000
_cell.length_b   1.000
_cell.length_c   1.000
_cell.angle_alpha   90.00
_cell.angle_beta   90.00
_cell.angle_gamma   90.00
#
_symmetry.space_group_name_H-M   'P 1'
#
loop_
_entity.id
_entity.type
_entity.pdbx_description
1 polymer ?
#
loop_
_entity_poly.entity_id
_entity_poly.type
_entity_poly.pdbx_seq_one_letter_code
_entity_poly.pdbx_strand_id
1 'polypeptide(L)'
;MNAKIFPCIALVALLLMTVTGHAESGWVTDQFEITLRTGPSTSNAIQLMVSSGTELEVLERDADSGYTKVRTSGGTEGWVLTRYLMPEPSAREQLQRLTNQLTSATSRGSSLNSQLAAIRDQHQQAEAEIKTLQGETAGSKQSWPK
;
A
#
# COMPACT_ATOMS: atom_id res chain seq x y z
N MET A 1 -59.57 -48.80 13.56
CA MET A 1 -58.51 -48.21 12.71
C MET A 1 -58.53 -46.70 12.94
N ASN A 2 -57.35 -46.06 12.98
CA ASN A 2 -57.16 -44.61 12.99
C ASN A 2 -57.38 -43.91 14.35
N ALA A 3 -56.32 -43.76 15.16
CA ALA A 3 -56.18 -42.62 16.10
C ALA A 3 -54.86 -42.65 16.88
N LYS A 4 -53.67 -42.72 16.25
CA LYS A 4 -52.38 -42.47 16.97
C LYS A 4 -51.26 -41.81 16.13
N ILE A 5 -51.52 -41.38 14.89
CA ILE A 5 -50.48 -40.88 13.97
C ILE A 5 -50.30 -39.35 14.05
N PHE A 6 -51.31 -38.61 14.55
CA PHE A 6 -51.30 -37.15 14.65
C PHE A 6 -50.21 -36.52 15.56
N PRO A 7 -49.85 -37.07 16.74
CA PRO A 7 -48.87 -36.41 17.61
C PRO A 7 -47.42 -36.59 17.13
N CYS A 8 -47.14 -37.62 16.33
CA CYS A 8 -45.80 -37.86 15.76
C CYS A 8 -45.47 -36.86 14.65
N ILE A 9 -46.45 -36.41 13.86
CA ILE A 9 -46.22 -35.45 12.76
C ILE A 9 -45.90 -34.06 13.31
N ALA A 10 -46.56 -33.64 14.39
CA ALA A 10 -46.30 -32.35 15.04
C ALA A 10 -44.89 -32.27 15.65
N LEU A 11 -44.37 -33.39 16.18
CA LEU A 11 -43.03 -33.45 16.78
C LEU A 11 -41.91 -33.44 15.72
N VAL A 12 -42.15 -34.04 14.55
CA VAL A 12 -41.22 -34.00 13.41
C VAL A 12 -41.17 -32.61 12.78
N ALA A 13 -42.31 -31.90 12.67
CA ALA A 13 -42.36 -30.53 12.15
C ALA A 13 -41.62 -29.51 13.05
N LEU A 14 -41.66 -29.72 14.38
CA LEU A 14 -40.93 -28.88 15.33
C LEU A 14 -39.41 -29.07 15.24
N LEU A 15 -38.95 -30.25 14.82
CA LEU A 15 -37.53 -30.58 14.68
C LEU A 15 -36.87 -29.95 13.43
N LEU A 16 -37.68 -29.49 12.46
CA LEU A 16 -37.21 -28.86 11.21
C LEU A 16 -36.91 -27.34 11.34
N MET A 17 -37.21 -26.73 12.50
CA MET A 17 -36.89 -25.32 12.77
C MET A 17 -35.51 -25.14 13.45
N THR A 18 -34.52 -25.96 13.08
CA THR A 18 -33.14 -25.75 13.53
C THR A 18 -32.61 -24.44 12.95
N VAL A 19 -32.56 -23.41 13.77
CA VAL A 19 -31.94 -22.11 13.47
C VAL A 19 -30.47 -22.35 13.12
N THR A 20 -30.10 -22.15 11.85
CA THR A 20 -28.71 -22.01 11.45
C THR A 20 -28.17 -20.71 12.04
N GLY A 21 -27.46 -20.81 13.16
CA GLY A 21 -26.67 -19.70 13.68
C GLY A 21 -25.54 -19.40 12.70
N HIS A 22 -25.63 -18.30 11.95
CA HIS A 22 -24.54 -17.84 11.10
C HIS A 22 -23.45 -17.24 11.99
N ALA A 23 -22.29 -17.90 12.05
CA ALA A 23 -21.11 -17.32 12.66
C ALA A 23 -20.53 -16.25 11.71
N GLU A 24 -20.53 -14.99 12.14
CA GLU A 24 -19.89 -13.90 11.40
C GLU A 24 -18.38 -13.93 11.68
N SER A 25 -17.58 -13.93 10.62
CA SER A 25 -16.12 -13.83 10.72
C SER A 25 -15.70 -12.36 10.71
N GLY A 26 -14.71 -12.02 11.54
CA GLY A 26 -14.14 -10.67 11.63
C GLY A 26 -12.62 -10.68 11.58
N TRP A 27 -12.03 -9.52 11.28
CA TRP A 27 -10.59 -9.30 11.23
C TRP A 27 -10.13 -8.38 12.36
N VAL A 28 -8.90 -8.56 12.83
CA VAL A 28 -8.28 -7.64 13.79
C VAL A 28 -7.85 -6.38 13.05
N THR A 29 -8.26 -5.22 13.55
CA THR A 29 -7.86 -3.92 12.98
C THR A 29 -6.39 -3.62 13.28
N ASP A 30 -5.73 -2.96 12.34
CA ASP A 30 -4.40 -2.36 12.51
C ASP A 30 -4.46 -0.91 13.00
N GLN A 31 -5.67 -0.35 13.19
CA GLN A 31 -5.91 0.99 13.74
C GLN A 31 -6.09 0.91 15.25
N PHE A 32 -5.07 1.32 16.00
CA PHE A 32 -5.11 1.37 17.46
C PHE A 32 -4.27 2.55 17.97
N GLU A 33 -4.36 2.83 19.27
CA GLU A 33 -3.57 3.84 19.93
C GLU A 33 -2.79 3.27 21.11
N ILE A 34 -1.63 3.86 21.39
CA ILE A 34 -0.77 3.51 22.53
C ILE A 34 -0.59 4.70 23.46
N THR A 35 -0.32 4.45 24.74
CA THR A 35 -0.08 5.50 25.71
C THR A 35 1.36 5.99 25.66
N LEU A 36 1.56 7.30 25.51
CA LEU A 36 2.81 7.99 25.84
C LEU A 36 2.75 8.44 27.31
N ARG A 37 3.70 7.98 28.13
CA ARG A 37 3.67 8.19 29.59
C ARG A 37 4.84 9.04 30.07
N THR A 38 4.66 9.69 31.22
CA THR A 38 5.72 10.52 31.83
C THR A 38 6.95 9.72 32.29
N GLY A 39 6.83 8.39 32.42
CA GLY A 39 7.91 7.51 32.85
C GLY A 39 7.70 6.04 32.45
N PRO A 40 8.73 5.18 32.64
CA PRO A 40 8.75 3.79 32.17
C PRO A 40 7.99 2.83 33.10
N SER A 41 6.71 3.11 33.37
CA SER A 41 5.85 2.25 34.18
C SER A 41 4.37 2.56 33.93
N THR A 42 3.50 1.58 34.18
CA THR A 42 2.03 1.73 34.11
C THR A 42 1.46 2.65 35.20
N SER A 43 2.22 2.93 36.26
CA SER A 43 1.85 3.88 37.32
C SER A 43 2.09 5.34 36.92
N ASN A 44 2.90 5.60 35.90
CA ASN A 44 3.18 6.96 35.42
C ASN A 44 2.00 7.52 34.63
N ALA A 45 1.78 8.83 34.74
CA ALA A 45 0.68 9.52 34.08
C ALA A 45 0.77 9.40 32.55
N ILE A 46 -0.39 9.30 31.90
CA ILE A 46 -0.50 9.32 30.44
C ILE A 46 -0.46 10.78 29.99
N GLN A 47 0.50 11.13 29.14
CA GLN A 47 0.63 12.46 28.54
C GLN A 47 -0.21 12.57 27.25
N LEU A 48 -0.23 11.51 26.44
CA LEU A 48 -0.84 11.51 25.11
C LEU A 48 -1.20 10.09 24.67
N MET A 49 -2.23 9.97 23.82
CA MET A 49 -2.50 8.78 23.02
C MET A 49 -1.84 8.94 21.65
N VAL A 50 -1.04 7.96 21.24
CA VAL A 50 -0.30 7.96 19.98
C VAL A 50 -0.91 6.91 19.06
N SER A 51 -1.37 7.32 17.88
CA SER A 51 -1.98 6.42 16.92
C SER A 51 -0.95 5.50 16.26
N SER A 52 -1.39 4.29 15.89
CA SER A 52 -0.60 3.31 15.14
C SER A 52 -0.09 3.91 13.83
N GLY A 53 1.19 3.68 13.52
CA GLY A 53 1.83 4.20 12.32
C GLY A 53 2.41 5.61 12.46
N THR A 54 2.20 6.30 13.59
CA THR A 54 2.93 7.54 13.89
C THR A 54 4.42 7.26 14.05
N GLU A 55 5.24 8.00 13.31
CA GLU A 55 6.70 7.96 13.46
C GLU A 55 7.11 8.65 14.76
N LEU A 56 8.04 8.01 15.49
CA LEU A 56 8.54 8.48 16.77
C LEU A 56 10.07 8.45 16.74
N GLU A 57 10.69 9.54 17.18
CA GLU A 57 12.14 9.57 17.37
C GLU A 57 12.48 8.81 18.65
N VAL A 58 13.34 7.78 18.56
CA VAL A 58 13.79 7.04 19.74
C VAL A 58 14.96 7.75 20.39
N LEU A 59 14.80 8.11 21.65
CA LEU A 59 15.83 8.79 22.45
C LEU A 59 16.61 7.80 23.32
N GLU A 60 15.91 6.84 23.93
CA GLU A 60 16.50 5.89 24.88
C GLU A 60 15.69 4.59 24.88
N ARG A 61 16.38 3.45 25.04
CA ARG A 61 15.74 2.13 25.22
C ARG A 61 16.13 1.57 26.58
N ASP A 62 15.13 1.30 27.42
CA ASP A 62 15.31 0.65 28.71
C ASP A 62 14.74 -0.77 28.61
N ALA A 63 15.65 -1.74 28.45
CA ALA A 63 15.30 -3.14 28.31
C ALA A 63 14.77 -3.75 29.62
N ASP A 64 15.16 -3.21 30.78
CA ASP A 64 14.78 -3.75 32.07
C ASP A 64 13.31 -3.42 32.40
N SER A 65 12.87 -2.20 32.08
CA SER A 65 11.46 -1.82 32.21
C SER A 65 10.58 -2.25 31.02
N GLY A 66 11.17 -2.49 29.85
CA GLY A 66 10.45 -2.78 28.61
C GLY A 66 9.83 -1.53 27.96
N TYR A 67 10.36 -0.36 28.30
CA TYR A 67 9.93 0.92 27.76
C TYR A 67 11.02 1.59 26.91
N THR A 68 10.57 2.42 25.98
CA THR A 68 11.42 3.24 25.14
C THR A 68 11.02 4.70 25.33
N LYS A 69 12.00 5.56 25.62
CA LYS A 69 11.80 7.00 25.60
C LYS A 69 11.81 7.50 24.16
N VAL A 70 10.80 8.28 23.82
CA VAL A 70 10.57 8.78 22.45
C VAL A 70 10.23 10.26 22.44
N ARG A 71 10.38 10.89 21.28
CA ARG A 71 9.87 12.24 20.97
C ARG A 71 8.91 12.19 19.79
N THR A 72 7.76 12.86 19.92
CA THR A 72 6.82 13.03 18.81
C THR A 72 7.28 14.16 17.89
N SER A 73 6.74 14.23 16.67
CA SER A 73 7.00 15.35 15.74
C SER A 73 6.61 16.72 16.31
N GLY A 74 5.65 16.75 17.24
CA GLY A 74 5.27 17.97 17.98
C GLY A 74 6.23 18.35 19.11
N GLY A 75 7.30 17.58 19.34
CA GLY A 75 8.31 17.83 20.37
C GLY A 75 8.00 17.24 21.74
N THR A 76 6.86 16.56 21.92
CA THR A 76 6.51 15.94 23.21
C THR A 76 7.37 14.72 23.46
N GLU A 77 8.08 14.71 24.59
CA GLU A 77 8.83 13.54 25.06
C GLU A 77 8.03 12.73 26.08
N GLY A 78 8.21 11.41 26.04
CA GLY A 78 7.65 10.48 27.01
C GLY A 78 8.09 9.05 26.73
N TRP A 79 7.44 8.10 27.39
CA TRP A 79 7.77 6.68 27.37
C TRP A 79 6.63 5.85 26.80
N VAL A 80 6.96 4.95 25.89
CA VAL A 80 6.04 3.97 25.29
C VAL A 80 6.56 2.56 25.53
N LEU A 81 5.66 1.57 25.54
CA LEU A 81 6.08 0.17 25.61
C LEU A 81 6.83 -0.22 24.34
N THR A 82 8.03 -0.78 24.49
CA THR A 82 8.91 -1.13 23.36
C THR A 82 8.27 -2.10 22.39
N ARG A 83 7.40 -3.01 22.87
CA ARG A 83 6.70 -4.00 22.04
C ARG A 83 5.79 -3.41 20.96
N TYR A 84 5.44 -2.13 21.06
CA TYR A 84 4.63 -1.43 20.06
C TYR A 84 5.46 -0.69 19.01
N LEU A 85 6.78 -0.63 19.20
CA LEU A 85 7.69 0.00 18.25
C LEU A 85 8.21 -1.05 17.27
N MET A 86 8.26 -0.65 16.01
CA MET A 86 8.89 -1.41 14.94
C MET A 86 10.06 -0.60 14.38
N PRO A 87 11.16 -1.25 13.96
CA PRO A 87 12.29 -0.56 13.36
C PRO A 87 12.00 -0.06 11.94
N GLU A 88 10.96 -0.59 11.31
CA GLU A 88 10.56 -0.25 9.94
C GLU A 88 9.18 0.42 9.91
N PRO A 89 8.88 1.19 8.84
CA PRO A 89 7.56 1.77 8.65
C PRO A 89 6.45 0.72 8.66
N SER A 90 5.26 1.11 9.09
CA SER A 90 4.09 0.23 9.09
C SER A 90 3.79 -0.33 7.69
N ALA A 91 3.17 -1.51 7.62
CA ALA A 91 2.80 -2.13 6.34
C ALA A 91 1.95 -1.20 5.45
N ARG A 92 1.08 -0.37 6.06
CA ARG A 92 0.28 0.63 5.37
C ARG A 92 1.15 1.70 4.69
N GLU A 93 2.13 2.22 5.41
CA GLU A 93 3.09 3.20 4.89
C GLU A 93 3.94 2.59 3.76
N GLN A 94 4.38 1.34 3.93
CA GLN A 94 5.10 0.61 2.87
C GLN A 94 4.24 0.43 1.62
N LEU A 95 2.97 0.03 1.77
CA LEU A 95 2.04 -0.16 0.65
C LEU A 95 1.80 1.15 -0.11
N GLN A 96 1.64 2.26 0.60
CA GLN A 96 1.50 3.57 -0.02
C GLN A 96 2.73 3.94 -0.84
N ARG A 97 3.94 3.73 -0.29
CA ARG A 97 5.19 3.97 -1.02
C ARG A 97 5.31 3.10 -2.27
N LEU A 98 5.02 1.81 -2.16
CA LEU A 98 5.05 0.87 -3.29
C LEU A 98 4.04 1.25 -4.37
N THR A 99 2.83 1.67 -3.99
CA THR A 99 1.80 2.13 -4.92
C THR A 99 2.27 3.38 -5.68
N ASN A 100 2.87 4.35 -4.98
CA ASN A 100 3.42 5.55 -5.59
C ASN A 100 4.57 5.23 -6.56
N GLN A 101 5.42 4.25 -6.21
CA GLN A 101 6.49 3.76 -7.08
C GLN A 101 5.93 3.08 -8.33
N LEU A 102 4.88 2.26 -8.21
CA LEU A 102 4.24 1.58 -9.34
C LEU A 102 3.60 2.58 -10.30
N THR A 103 2.89 3.57 -9.78
CA THR A 103 2.31 4.65 -10.60
C THR A 103 3.41 5.40 -11.35
N SER A 104 4.48 5.79 -10.66
CA SER A 104 5.62 6.50 -11.26
C SER A 104 6.36 5.64 -12.30
N ALA A 105 6.50 4.33 -12.07
CA ALA A 105 7.10 3.40 -13.03
C ALA A 105 6.24 3.23 -14.28
N THR A 106 4.92 3.14 -14.10
CA THR A 106 3.95 3.02 -15.21
C THR A 106 3.97 4.28 -16.08
N SER A 107 3.96 5.47 -15.48
CA SER A 107 4.09 6.75 -16.20
C SER A 107 5.41 6.85 -16.98
N ARG A 108 6.52 6.41 -16.38
CA ARG A 108 7.82 6.35 -17.07
C ARG A 108 7.81 5.39 -18.26
N GLY A 109 7.22 4.20 -18.10
CA GLY A 109 7.08 3.23 -19.19
C GLY A 109 6.28 3.78 -20.37
N SER A 110 5.16 4.46 -20.10
CA SER A 110 4.35 5.12 -21.13
C SER A 110 5.14 6.22 -21.86
N SER A 111 5.83 7.09 -21.11
CA SER A 111 6.67 8.15 -21.70
C SER A 111 7.80 7.58 -22.56
N LEU A 112 8.48 6.53 -22.10
CA LEU A 112 9.57 5.89 -22.86
C LEU A 112 9.06 5.25 -24.15
N ASN A 113 7.87 4.64 -24.12
CA ASN A 113 7.23 4.09 -25.32
C ASN A 113 6.90 5.19 -26.34
N SER A 114 6.37 6.34 -25.90
CA SER A 114 6.12 7.48 -26.79
C SER A 114 7.40 8.05 -27.39
N GLN A 115 8.49 8.13 -26.61
CA GLN A 115 9.81 8.53 -27.11
C GLN A 115 10.36 7.54 -28.15
N LEU A 116 10.20 6.23 -27.90
CA LEU A 116 10.61 5.18 -28.83
C LEU A 116 9.86 5.28 -30.17
N ALA A 117 8.56 5.58 -30.13
CA ALA A 117 7.76 5.81 -31.33
C ALA A 117 8.25 7.05 -32.10
N ALA A 118 8.44 8.18 -31.41
CA ALA A 118 8.92 9.41 -32.02
C ALA A 118 10.31 9.26 -32.65
N ILE A 119 11.24 8.57 -31.98
CA ILE A 119 12.59 8.30 -32.50
C ILE A 119 12.53 7.41 -33.75
N ARG A 120 11.65 6.40 -33.77
CA ARG A 120 11.46 5.54 -34.96
C ARG A 120 10.90 6.34 -36.14
N ASP A 121 9.92 7.20 -35.90
CA ASP A 121 9.35 8.06 -36.93
C ASP A 121 10.41 9.04 -37.46
N GLN A 122 11.22 9.63 -36.58
CA GLN A 122 12.35 10.48 -36.98
C GLN A 122 13.38 9.75 -37.82
N HIS A 123 13.73 8.51 -37.45
CA HIS A 123 14.67 7.69 -38.23
C HIS A 123 14.13 7.41 -39.64
N GLN A 124 12.85 7.05 -39.77
CA GLN A 124 12.21 6.81 -41.06
C GLN A 124 12.14 8.07 -41.93
N GLN A 125 11.85 9.23 -41.34
CA GLN A 125 11.84 10.51 -42.04
C GLN A 125 13.23 10.89 -42.54
N ALA A 126 14.26 10.75 -41.69
CA ALA A 126 15.64 11.04 -42.06
C ALA A 126 16.14 10.11 -43.18
N GLU A 127 15.79 8.81 -43.14
CA GLU A 127 16.12 7.87 -44.22
C GLU A 127 15.42 8.24 -45.54
N ALA A 128 14.15 8.65 -45.49
CA ALA A 128 13.42 9.11 -46.66
C ALA A 128 14.04 10.37 -47.25
N GLU A 129 14.41 11.34 -46.41
CA GLU A 129 15.06 12.59 -46.82
C GLU A 129 16.45 12.36 -47.43
N ILE A 130 17.27 11.49 -46.83
CA ILE A 130 18.57 11.12 -47.39
C ILE A 130 18.37 10.53 -48.80
N LYS A 131 17.38 9.66 -48.98
CA LYS A 131 17.08 9.05 -50.28
C LYS A 131 16.64 10.09 -51.31
N THR A 132 15.80 11.06 -50.94
CA THR A 132 15.36 12.13 -51.86
C THR A 132 16.54 13.00 -52.26
N LEU A 133 17.35 13.46 -51.30
CA LEU A 133 18.53 14.30 -51.56
C LEU A 133 19.57 13.58 -52.44
N GLN A 134 19.77 12.28 -52.26
CA GLN A 134 20.62 11.47 -53.13
C GLN A 134 20.08 11.40 -54.56
N GLY A 135 18.77 11.25 -54.73
CA GLY A 135 18.11 11.30 -56.04
C GLY A 135 18.29 12.65 -56.73
N GLU A 136 18.11 13.75 -56.01
CA GLU A 136 18.28 15.11 -56.51
C GLU A 136 19.74 15.41 -56.90
N THR A 137 20.71 15.04 -56.06
CA THR A 137 22.14 15.24 -56.36
C THR A 137 22.61 14.38 -57.53
N ALA A 138 22.08 13.15 -57.70
CA ALA A 138 22.34 12.33 -58.88
C ALA A 138 21.76 12.96 -60.17
N GLY A 139 20.52 13.47 -60.10
CA GLY A 139 19.89 14.18 -61.21
C GLY A 139 20.60 15.50 -61.57
N SER A 140 21.05 16.25 -60.57
CA SER A 140 21.81 17.48 -60.76
C SER A 140 23.19 17.21 -61.40
N LYS A 141 23.92 16.18 -60.97
CA LYS A 141 25.19 15.79 -61.62
C LYS A 141 25.01 15.38 -63.09
N GLN A 142 23.84 14.85 -63.46
CA GLN A 142 23.51 14.48 -64.85
C GLN A 142 23.20 15.70 -65.73
N SER A 143 22.81 16.85 -65.15
CA SER A 143 22.35 18.02 -65.88
C SER A 143 23.42 19.10 -66.14
N TRP A 144 24.66 18.93 -65.67
CA TRP A 144 25.77 19.84 -66.00
C TRP A 144 26.41 19.47 -67.34
N PRO A 145 26.30 20.30 -68.40
CA PRO A 145 27.13 20.15 -69.59
C PRO A 145 28.56 20.64 -69.29
N LYS A 146 29.55 20.01 -69.93
CA LYS A 146 30.98 20.35 -69.85
C LYS A 146 31.27 21.77 -70.32
#